data_AF-A0A966WR31-F1
#
_entry.id   AF-A0A966WR31-F1
#
_cell.length_a   1.000
_cell.length_b   1.000
_cell.length_c   1.000
_cell.angle_alpha   90.00
_cell.angle_beta   90.00
_cell.angle_gamma   90.00
#
_symmetry.space_group_name_H-M   'P 1'
#
loop_
_entity.id
_entity.type
_entity.pdbx_description
1 polymer ?
#
loop_
_entity_poly.entity_id
_entity_poly.type
_entity_poly.pdbx_seq_one_letter_code
_entity_poly.pdbx_strand_id
1 'polypeptide(L)'
;MRSFWLAALTVLLLVSGAEAQSLRWAASGDPNTMDPHSQNVGTVTMVLQQIYDPLIARSRSLGLDPALATAWEQVEPMRWRFTLRPGVRFHEGEAFTSDDVVFSIARAQAPSSNFGTFVDTVTRVEPVDALTVDIITRIIDPILPNKIASIFMMSRAWSERNNAAR
;
A
#
# COMPACT_ATOMS: atom_id res chain seq x y z
N MET A 1 44.26 38.81 -12.92
CA MET A 1 43.86 37.39 -13.11
C MET A 1 44.12 36.58 -11.83
N ARG A 2 43.40 36.80 -10.72
CA ARG A 2 43.59 36.05 -9.45
C ARG A 2 42.31 35.91 -8.58
N SER A 3 41.10 35.95 -9.16
CA SER A 3 39.85 35.95 -8.37
C SER A 3 38.82 34.86 -8.71
N PHE A 4 39.09 33.97 -9.67
CA PHE A 4 38.08 32.97 -10.11
C PHE A 4 38.18 31.60 -9.42
N TRP A 5 39.21 31.33 -8.61
CA TRP A 5 39.40 30.02 -7.96
C TRP A 5 38.76 29.90 -6.57
N LEU A 6 38.38 31.01 -5.93
CA LEU A 6 37.83 30.99 -4.56
C LEU A 6 36.32 30.69 -4.50
N ALA A 7 35.59 30.81 -5.60
CA ALA A 7 34.15 30.52 -5.63
C ALA A 7 33.81 29.02 -5.79
N ALA A 8 34.76 28.21 -6.28
CA ALA A 8 34.54 26.77 -6.47
C ALA A 8 34.73 25.96 -5.16
N LEU A 9 35.49 26.47 -4.19
CA LEU A 9 35.76 25.76 -2.94
C LEU A 9 34.63 25.88 -1.90
N THR A 10 33.80 26.94 -1.98
CA THR A 10 32.72 27.20 -1.02
C THR A 10 31.44 26.41 -1.30
N VAL A 11 31.25 25.89 -2.53
CA VAL A 11 30.07 25.11 -2.89
C VAL A 11 30.19 23.64 -2.45
N LEU A 12 31.40 23.14 -2.19
CA LEU A 12 31.60 21.74 -1.74
C LEU A 12 31.26 21.48 -0.26
N LEU A 13 31.08 22.52 0.56
CA LEU A 13 30.96 22.38 2.02
C LEU A 13 29.51 22.26 2.54
N LEU A 14 28.50 22.28 1.68
CA LEU A 14 27.09 22.24 2.08
C LEU A 14 26.38 20.90 1.83
N VAL A 15 27.09 19.87 1.37
CA VAL A 15 26.54 18.51 1.35
C VAL A 15 26.84 17.86 2.70
N SER A 16 26.11 18.27 3.74
CA SER A 16 25.96 17.43 4.92
C SER A 16 25.27 16.14 4.45
N GLY A 17 26.04 15.07 4.27
CA GLY A 17 25.49 13.75 3.97
C GLY A 17 24.45 13.39 5.03
N ALA A 18 23.27 12.97 4.60
CA ALA A 18 22.26 12.46 5.52
C ALA A 18 22.85 11.24 6.25
N GLU A 19 23.09 11.35 7.55
CA GLU A 19 23.48 10.20 8.35
C GLU A 19 22.30 9.25 8.50
N ALA A 20 22.53 7.97 8.19
CA ALA A 20 21.54 6.93 8.39
C ALA A 20 21.13 6.87 9.86
N GLN A 21 19.87 7.21 10.14
CA GLN A 21 19.30 7.14 11.48
C GLN A 21 18.78 5.73 11.75
N SER A 22 19.27 5.11 12.83
CA SER A 22 18.74 3.83 13.29
C SER A 22 17.60 4.07 14.27
N LEU A 23 16.38 3.69 13.90
CA LEU A 23 15.25 3.61 14.82
C LEU A 23 15.25 2.23 15.48
N ARG A 24 15.26 2.19 16.82
CA ARG A 24 15.01 0.96 17.59
C ARG A 24 13.63 1.04 18.23
N TRP A 25 12.81 0.05 17.95
CA TRP A 25 11.47 -0.08 18.50
C TRP A 25 11.31 -1.44 19.19
N ALA A 26 10.51 -1.49 20.25
CA ALA A 26 10.22 -2.71 21.00
C ALA A 26 8.71 -2.99 20.98
N ALA A 27 8.37 -4.26 20.80
CA ALA A 27 7.00 -4.77 20.76
C ALA A 27 6.74 -5.73 21.92
N SER A 28 5.48 -6.10 22.15
CA SER A 28 5.09 -7.12 23.13
C SER A 28 5.50 -8.55 22.71
N GLY A 29 5.94 -8.76 21.48
CA GLY A 29 6.41 -10.04 20.94
C GLY A 29 6.78 -9.93 19.46
N ASP A 30 7.27 -11.02 18.88
CA ASP A 30 7.65 -11.09 17.47
C ASP A 30 6.42 -11.32 16.56
N PRO A 31 6.42 -10.82 15.31
CA PRO A 31 5.41 -11.20 14.34
C PRO A 31 5.55 -12.69 14.03
N ASN A 32 4.45 -13.44 14.12
CA ASN A 32 4.43 -14.88 13.83
C ASN A 32 4.32 -15.19 12.33
N THR A 33 4.20 -14.18 11.48
CA THR A 33 4.02 -14.29 10.03
C THR A 33 4.45 -12.99 9.35
N MET A 34 4.90 -13.11 8.09
CA MET A 34 5.16 -11.97 7.20
C MET A 34 4.11 -11.86 6.07
N ASP A 35 3.07 -12.69 6.13
CA ASP A 35 1.95 -12.68 5.19
C ASP A 35 0.89 -11.66 5.64
N PRO A 36 0.62 -10.62 4.81
CA PRO A 36 -0.25 -9.51 5.17
C PRO A 36 -1.73 -9.84 5.27
N HIS A 37 -2.19 -10.98 4.78
CA HIS A 37 -3.60 -11.37 4.89
C HIS A 37 -3.82 -12.53 5.87
N SER A 38 -2.75 -13.09 6.44
CA SER A 38 -2.82 -14.27 7.31
C SER A 38 -3.26 -13.99 8.75
N GLN A 39 -2.89 -12.85 9.36
CA GLN A 39 -3.16 -12.57 10.79
C GLN A 39 -3.48 -11.08 11.00
N ASN A 40 -4.72 -10.78 11.43
CA ASN A 40 -5.14 -9.43 11.79
C ASN A 40 -4.80 -9.12 13.26
N VAL A 41 -3.49 -9.04 13.56
CA VAL A 41 -2.96 -8.82 14.91
C VAL A 41 -2.05 -7.58 14.90
N GLY A 42 -2.23 -6.69 15.87
CA GLY A 42 -1.53 -5.40 15.93
C GLY A 42 -0.02 -5.49 15.73
N THR A 43 0.68 -6.37 16.46
CA THR A 43 2.14 -6.53 16.34
C THR A 43 2.58 -6.98 14.94
N VAL A 44 1.79 -7.84 14.29
CA VAL A 44 2.05 -8.30 12.91
C VAL A 44 1.87 -7.13 11.94
N THR A 45 0.72 -6.46 11.99
CA THR A 45 0.41 -5.31 11.13
C THR A 45 1.43 -4.16 11.32
N MET A 46 1.93 -3.95 12.54
CA MET A 46 2.91 -2.90 12.85
C MET A 46 4.27 -3.11 12.14
N VAL A 47 4.67 -4.36 11.96
CA VAL A 47 5.88 -4.70 11.18
C VAL A 47 5.58 -4.64 9.69
N LEU A 48 4.44 -5.18 9.26
CA LEU A 48 4.09 -5.28 7.85
C LEU A 48 3.85 -3.94 7.17
N GLN A 49 3.31 -2.94 7.87
CA GLN A 49 3.17 -1.57 7.35
C GLN A 49 4.51 -0.89 7.00
N GLN A 50 5.66 -1.49 7.36
CA GLN A 50 6.98 -1.03 6.92
C GLN A 50 7.40 -1.63 5.56
N ILE A 51 6.66 -2.62 5.07
CA ILE A 51 6.98 -3.43 3.90
C ILE A 51 5.91 -3.29 2.82
N TYR A 52 4.63 -3.23 3.23
CA TYR A 52 3.49 -3.18 2.33
C TYR A 52 2.70 -1.89 2.53
N ASP A 53 2.29 -1.30 1.40
CA ASP A 53 1.43 -0.12 1.38
C ASP A 53 -0.02 -0.48 1.03
N PRO A 54 -1.02 0.17 1.65
CA PRO A 54 -2.41 0.10 1.23
C PRO A 54 -2.73 1.10 0.11
N LEU A 55 -3.94 1.00 -0.47
CA LEU A 55 -4.44 2.04 -1.38
C LEU A 55 -4.65 3.39 -0.68
N ILE A 56 -5.12 3.37 0.57
CA ILE A 56 -5.42 4.53 1.40
C ILE A 56 -4.63 4.42 2.70
N ALA A 57 -3.93 5.49 3.08
CA ALA A 57 -3.26 5.55 4.38
C ALA A 57 -4.20 6.11 5.46
N ARG A 58 -3.98 5.69 6.70
CA ARG A 58 -4.54 6.37 7.88
C ARG A 58 -3.55 7.41 8.39
N SER A 59 -4.01 8.65 8.47
CA SER A 59 -3.20 9.76 8.94
C SER A 59 -3.00 9.72 10.46
N ARG A 60 -2.09 10.56 10.98
CA ARG A 60 -1.90 10.73 12.44
C ARG A 60 -3.15 11.24 13.15
N SER A 61 -4.02 11.95 12.45
CA SER A 61 -5.32 12.41 12.97
C SER A 61 -6.43 11.36 12.77
N LEU A 62 -6.07 10.13 12.38
CA LEU A 62 -6.98 9.03 12.04
C LEU A 62 -7.88 9.31 10.83
N GLY A 63 -7.56 10.33 10.04
CA GLY A 63 -8.17 10.61 8.74
C GLY A 63 -7.67 9.66 7.66
N LEU A 64 -8.24 9.80 6.45
CA LEU A 64 -7.83 9.05 5.27
C LEU A 64 -7.00 9.93 4.36
N ASP A 65 -5.77 9.51 4.07
CA ASP A 65 -4.84 10.20 3.18
C ASP A 65 -4.51 9.33 1.95
N PRO A 66 -4.18 9.94 0.80
CA PRO A 66 -3.67 9.22 -0.36
C PRO A 66 -2.40 8.40 -0.04
N ALA A 67 -2.35 7.16 -0.54
CA ALA A 67 -1.17 6.29 -0.49
C ALA A 67 -0.84 5.78 -1.89
N LEU A 68 -1.06 4.49 -2.17
CA LEU A 68 -0.96 3.92 -3.51
C LEU A 68 -2.08 4.40 -4.44
N ALA A 69 -3.23 4.79 -3.89
CA ALA A 69 -4.24 5.54 -4.63
C ALA A 69 -4.08 7.05 -4.36
N THR A 70 -4.08 7.86 -5.42
CA THR A 70 -4.04 9.33 -5.34
C THR A 70 -5.41 9.95 -5.14
N ALA A 71 -6.47 9.25 -5.54
CA ALA A 71 -7.85 9.66 -5.37
C ALA A 71 -8.78 8.45 -5.32
N TRP A 72 -9.94 8.61 -4.69
CA TRP A 72 -11.03 7.65 -4.72
C TRP A 72 -12.38 8.37 -4.67
N GLU A 73 -13.38 7.83 -5.35
CA GLU A 73 -14.72 8.42 -5.41
C GLU A 73 -15.79 7.35 -5.56
N GLN A 74 -16.99 7.62 -5.03
CA GLN A 74 -18.15 6.76 -5.21
C GLN A 74 -18.86 7.18 -6.50
N VAL A 75 -18.64 6.43 -7.58
CA VAL A 75 -19.20 6.74 -8.91
C VAL A 75 -20.63 6.23 -9.08
N GLU A 76 -21.02 5.20 -8.31
CA GLU A 76 -22.39 4.68 -8.21
C GLU A 76 -22.64 4.21 -6.77
N PRO A 77 -23.90 4.01 -6.33
CA PRO A 77 -24.19 3.61 -4.94
C PRO A 77 -23.42 2.38 -4.44
N MET A 78 -23.05 1.46 -5.32
CA MET A 78 -22.33 0.22 -5.02
C MET A 78 -20.97 0.12 -5.73
N ARG A 79 -20.44 1.24 -6.25
CA ARG A 79 -19.21 1.26 -7.04
C ARG A 79 -18.30 2.40 -6.60
N TRP A 80 -17.10 2.05 -6.19
CA TRP A 80 -16.04 2.99 -5.86
C TRP A 80 -14.92 2.89 -6.88
N ARG A 81 -14.48 4.02 -7.41
CA ARG A 81 -13.34 4.12 -8.32
C ARG A 81 -12.12 4.61 -7.56
N PHE A 82 -10.97 4.00 -7.82
CA PHE A 82 -9.68 4.38 -7.28
C PHE A 82 -8.72 4.71 -8.43
N THR A 83 -8.06 5.86 -8.33
CA THR A 83 -6.96 6.28 -9.23
C THR A 83 -5.63 5.94 -8.56
N LEU A 84 -4.81 5.13 -9.21
CA LEU A 84 -3.54 4.62 -8.71
C LEU A 84 -2.39 5.57 -9.03
N ARG A 85 -1.41 5.61 -8.13
CA ARG A 85 -0.20 6.41 -8.26
C ARG A 85 0.68 5.86 -9.40
N PRO A 86 1.01 6.69 -10.41
CA PRO A 86 1.87 6.26 -11.51
C PRO A 86 3.31 6.04 -11.03
N GLY A 87 4.01 5.12 -11.70
CA GLY A 87 5.45 4.91 -11.50
C GLY A 87 5.84 4.16 -10.23
N VAL A 88 4.87 3.65 -9.46
CA VAL A 88 5.15 2.78 -8.31
C VAL A 88 5.66 1.43 -8.79
N ARG A 89 6.66 0.90 -8.08
CA ARG A 89 7.24 -0.42 -8.33
C ARG A 89 7.36 -1.20 -7.03
N PHE A 90 7.19 -2.51 -7.12
CA PHE A 90 7.54 -3.43 -6.05
C PHE A 90 9.06 -3.55 -5.91
N HIS A 91 9.52 -4.15 -4.80
CA HIS A 91 10.94 -4.28 -4.49
C HIS A 91 11.74 -5.09 -5.54
N GLU A 92 11.11 -5.98 -6.30
CA GLU A 92 11.74 -6.71 -7.42
C GLU A 92 11.62 -5.99 -8.78
N GLY A 93 11.00 -4.80 -8.79
CA GLY A 93 11.01 -3.88 -9.92
C GLY A 93 9.75 -3.92 -10.80
N GLU A 94 8.84 -4.88 -10.61
CA GLU A 94 7.56 -4.92 -11.32
C GLU A 94 6.74 -3.65 -11.02
N ALA A 95 6.03 -3.15 -12.03
CA ALA A 95 5.15 -2.00 -11.86
C ALA A 95 3.90 -2.41 -11.05
N PHE A 96 3.46 -1.54 -10.15
CA PHE A 96 2.18 -1.67 -9.46
C PHE A 96 1.03 -1.23 -10.36
N THR A 97 0.03 -2.08 -10.56
CA THR A 97 -1.14 -1.80 -11.42
C THR A 97 -2.45 -2.23 -10.77
N SER A 98 -3.57 -1.95 -11.46
CA SER A 98 -4.90 -2.43 -11.06
C SER A 98 -5.00 -3.94 -10.91
N ASP A 99 -4.20 -4.73 -11.63
CA ASP A 99 -4.17 -6.19 -11.51
C ASP A 99 -3.68 -6.65 -10.13
N ASP A 100 -2.74 -5.91 -9.53
CA ASP A 100 -2.25 -6.19 -8.17
C ASP A 100 -3.32 -5.86 -7.12
N VAL A 101 -4.16 -4.85 -7.39
CA VAL A 101 -5.30 -4.52 -6.54
C VAL A 101 -6.35 -5.64 -6.58
N VAL A 102 -6.70 -6.09 -7.79
CA VAL A 102 -7.63 -7.21 -7.99
C VAL A 102 -7.12 -8.45 -7.26
N PHE A 103 -5.85 -8.80 -7.45
CA PHE A 103 -5.20 -9.93 -6.79
C PHE A 103 -5.23 -9.81 -5.26
N SER A 104 -4.82 -8.66 -4.72
CA SER A 104 -4.68 -8.46 -3.27
C SER A 104 -6.03 -8.49 -2.56
N ILE A 105 -7.07 -7.91 -3.16
CA ILE A 105 -8.43 -7.94 -2.58
C ILE A 105 -9.00 -9.36 -2.66
N ALA A 106 -8.82 -10.06 -3.79
CA ALA A 106 -9.27 -11.45 -3.90
C ALA A 106 -8.58 -12.36 -2.86
N ARG A 107 -7.28 -12.15 -2.62
CA ARG A 107 -6.53 -12.86 -1.59
C ARG A 107 -7.05 -12.52 -0.18
N ALA A 108 -7.35 -11.25 0.09
CA ALA A 108 -7.96 -10.84 1.35
C ALA A 108 -9.37 -11.44 1.57
N GLN A 109 -10.10 -11.78 0.50
CA GLN A 109 -11.41 -12.45 0.54
C GLN A 109 -11.33 -13.97 0.73
N ALA A 110 -10.14 -14.57 0.56
CA ALA A 110 -10.00 -16.03 0.66
C ALA A 110 -10.41 -16.54 2.06
N PRO A 111 -10.97 -17.75 2.18
CA PRO A 111 -11.33 -18.32 3.50
C PRO A 111 -10.15 -18.47 4.47
N SER A 112 -8.91 -18.52 3.95
CA SER A 112 -7.67 -18.56 4.72
C SER A 112 -7.27 -17.20 5.31
N SER A 113 -7.86 -16.10 4.82
CA SER A 113 -7.51 -14.74 5.21
C SER A 113 -8.25 -14.30 6.47
N ASN A 114 -7.52 -13.72 7.42
CA ASN A 114 -8.08 -13.05 8.60
C ASN A 114 -8.48 -11.59 8.32
N PHE A 115 -8.34 -11.12 7.08
CA PHE A 115 -8.68 -9.76 6.65
C PHE A 115 -10.01 -9.70 5.88
N GLY A 116 -10.73 -10.82 5.73
CA GLY A 116 -12.01 -10.89 5.02
C GLY A 116 -13.06 -9.90 5.55
N THR A 117 -13.01 -9.53 6.83
CA THR A 117 -13.92 -8.53 7.44
C THR A 117 -13.82 -7.14 6.80
N PHE A 118 -12.71 -6.80 6.14
CA PHE A 118 -12.52 -5.50 5.49
C PHE A 118 -12.98 -5.50 4.01
N VAL A 119 -13.31 -6.67 3.47
CA VAL A 119 -13.73 -6.88 2.07
C VAL A 119 -15.02 -7.70 2.00
N ASP A 120 -15.78 -7.70 3.09
CA ASP A 120 -17.00 -8.49 3.33
C ASP A 120 -18.21 -8.07 2.46
N THR A 121 -18.19 -6.82 2.00
CA THR A 121 -19.20 -6.26 1.09
C THR A 121 -18.74 -6.32 -0.36
N VAL A 122 -17.45 -6.51 -0.63
CA VAL A 122 -16.89 -6.53 -1.98
C VAL A 122 -17.39 -7.78 -2.71
N THR A 123 -17.94 -7.58 -3.91
CA THR A 123 -18.38 -8.67 -4.79
C THR A 123 -17.37 -8.96 -5.88
N ARG A 124 -16.73 -7.91 -6.41
CA ARG A 124 -15.67 -8.02 -7.40
C ARG A 124 -14.87 -6.72 -7.47
N VAL A 125 -13.69 -6.84 -8.06
CA VAL A 125 -12.80 -5.74 -8.37
C VAL A 125 -12.55 -5.76 -9.87
N GLU A 126 -12.82 -4.66 -10.55
CA GLU A 126 -12.73 -4.53 -12.00
C GLU A 126 -11.57 -3.58 -12.35
N PRO A 127 -10.52 -4.05 -13.05
CA PRO A 127 -9.54 -3.14 -13.61
C PRO A 127 -10.20 -2.38 -14.76
N VAL A 128 -10.25 -1.05 -14.65
CA VAL A 128 -10.75 -0.16 -15.73
C VAL A 128 -9.64 0.07 -16.73
N ASP A 129 -8.44 0.35 -16.22
CA ASP A 129 -7.17 0.41 -16.95
C ASP A 129 -6.02 0.13 -15.98
N ALA A 130 -4.77 0.29 -16.41
CA ALA A 130 -3.59 -0.01 -15.58
C ALA A 130 -3.49 0.81 -14.27
N LEU A 131 -4.03 2.03 -14.25
CA LEU A 131 -3.98 2.97 -13.13
C LEU A 131 -5.37 3.33 -12.59
N THR A 132 -6.42 2.65 -13.04
CA THR A 132 -7.79 2.87 -12.57
C THR A 132 -8.45 1.54 -12.26
N VAL A 133 -9.03 1.42 -11.06
CA VAL A 133 -9.71 0.20 -10.61
C VAL A 133 -11.01 0.54 -9.91
N ASP A 134 -12.06 -0.23 -10.21
CA ASP A 134 -13.36 -0.13 -9.57
C ASP A 134 -13.55 -1.28 -8.57
N ILE A 135 -14.01 -0.96 -7.36
CA ILE A 135 -14.42 -1.93 -6.34
C ILE A 135 -15.94 -1.89 -6.25
N ILE A 136 -16.58 -3.05 -6.47
CA ILE A 136 -18.03 -3.18 -6.51
C ILE A 136 -18.52 -3.94 -5.28
N THR A 137 -19.52 -3.40 -4.60
CA THR A 137 -20.07 -3.96 -3.36
C THR A 137 -21.47 -4.53 -3.55
N ARG A 138 -21.90 -5.47 -2.67
CA ARG A 138 -23.26 -6.05 -2.68
C ARG A 138 -24.32 -5.16 -2.03
N ILE A 139 -23.87 -4.16 -1.26
CA ILE A 139 -24.69 -3.16 -0.58
C ILE A 139 -24.01 -1.81 -0.71
N ILE A 140 -24.74 -0.72 -0.47
CA ILE A 140 -24.13 0.60 -0.31
C ILE A 140 -23.21 0.56 0.91
N ASP A 141 -21.91 0.72 0.68
CA ASP A 141 -20.88 0.71 1.74
C ASP A 141 -20.15 2.06 1.76
N PRO A 142 -20.65 3.05 2.54
CA PRO A 142 -20.05 4.38 2.59
C PRO A 142 -18.70 4.39 3.33
N ILE A 143 -18.39 3.34 4.09
CA ILE A 143 -17.13 3.23 4.83
C ILE A 143 -16.10 2.36 4.10
N LEU A 144 -16.36 1.93 2.86
CA LEU A 144 -15.42 1.13 2.07
C LEU A 144 -14.00 1.74 2.07
N PRO A 145 -13.79 3.07 1.88
CA PRO A 145 -12.45 3.66 1.97
C PRO A 145 -11.73 3.38 3.30
N ASN A 146 -12.46 3.38 4.42
CA ASN A 146 -11.90 3.08 5.75
C ASN A 146 -11.47 1.61 5.89
N LYS A 147 -12.21 0.71 5.25
CA LYS A 147 -11.90 -0.72 5.24
C LYS A 147 -10.69 -1.03 4.34
N ILE A 148 -10.67 -0.46 3.14
CA ILE A 148 -9.59 -0.61 2.17
C ILE A 148 -8.24 -0.07 2.70
N ALA A 149 -8.27 0.92 3.59
CA ALA A 149 -7.07 1.37 4.29
C ALA A 149 -6.38 0.30 5.16
N SER A 150 -7.05 -0.84 5.41
CA SER A 150 -6.51 -1.98 6.17
C SER A 150 -6.05 -3.13 5.27
N ILE A 151 -6.16 -3.00 3.93
CA ILE A 151 -5.73 -4.02 2.98
C ILE A 151 -4.40 -3.60 2.36
N PHE A 152 -3.37 -4.41 2.63
CA PHE A 152 -2.06 -4.25 2.02
C PHE A 152 -2.02 -4.82 0.59
N MET A 153 -1.34 -4.10 -0.31
CA MET A 153 -1.15 -4.53 -1.70
C MET A 153 0.06 -5.44 -1.83
N MET A 154 -0.10 -6.52 -2.57
CA MET A 154 0.93 -7.49 -2.90
C MET A 154 1.17 -7.53 -4.40
N SER A 155 2.41 -7.84 -4.80
CA SER A 155 2.72 -8.12 -6.19
C SER A 155 2.08 -9.44 -6.60
N ARG A 156 1.19 -9.39 -7.59
CA ARG A 156 0.57 -10.60 -8.16
C ARG A 156 1.64 -11.50 -8.79
N ALA A 157 2.48 -10.93 -9.64
CA ALA A 157 3.51 -11.67 -10.39
C ALA A 157 4.51 -12.35 -9.46
N TRP A 158 4.95 -11.68 -8.40
CA TRP A 158 5.81 -12.29 -7.38
C TRP A 158 5.09 -13.42 -6.64
N SER A 159 3.85 -13.19 -6.23
CA SER A 159 3.08 -14.16 -5.45
C SER A 159 2.78 -15.44 -6.24
N GLU A 160 2.46 -15.32 -7.52
CA GLU A 160 2.26 -16.47 -8.41
C GLU A 160 3.55 -17.27 -8.61
N ARG A 161 4.68 -16.60 -8.88
CA ARG A 161 5.99 -17.27 -9.05
C ARG A 161 6.47 -17.99 -7.80
N ASN A 162 6.14 -17.48 -6.63
CA ASN A 162 6.63 -17.99 -5.35
C ASN A 162 5.60 -18.82 -4.56
N ASN A 163 4.49 -19.22 -5.20
CA ASN A 163 3.40 -19.99 -4.56
C ASN A 163 2.78 -19.30 -3.32
N ALA A 164 2.78 -17.97 -3.29
CA ALA A 164 2.18 -17.14 -2.24
C ALA A 164 0.79 -16.60 -2.62
N ALA A 165 0.17 -17.14 -3.68
CA ALA A 165 -1.13 -16.70 -4.19
C ALA A 165 -2.35 -17.16 -3.37
N ARG A 166 -2.16 -18.02 -2.36
CA ARG A 166 -3.23 -18.63 -1.54
C ARG A 166 -3.06 -18.33 -0.05
#